data_AF-A0A5C6ERU9-F1
#
_entry.id   AF-A0A5C6ERU9-F1
#
_cell.length_a   1.000
_cell.length_b   1.000
_cell.length_c   1.000
_cell.angle_alpha   90.00
_cell.angle_beta   90.00
_cell.angle_gamma   90.00
#
_symmetry.space_group_name_H-M   'P 1'
#
loop_
_entity.id
_entity.type
_entity.pdbx_description
1 polymer ?
#
loop_
_entity_poly.entity_id
_entity_poly.type
_entity_poly.pdbx_seq_one_letter_code
_entity_poly.pdbx_strand_id
1 'polypeptide(L)'
;MTVVLDRPYQFVPPHRGDWWPSFIQTFRIVDWYLKKAEGVVAYECRGLEHWDASLKRGDAILLAPNHCRYADPLVLGWPARQLGCHVHAMASWHLFAKSKFDAFAIQKMGGFSINRESSDRASLEAAIGILTKAERPLILFPEGTTNRTNDVLKPLLEGVAFIARSAAKRREKESGGQLVMHPVAMKYLCTSGARDWADEQLRQLELHLGWRPLASRSILQRTIRLAEALLSLKEIEYFGGVRSGDLPSRRDGLIEHVLAASESRLAIANENADVRSRVRAIRNAVVSGRFSADTHDISSLQHDAAAADLAQELMSYPDGYLMAADVTDTRIVETIQRMQESFFGRANVEVPLKVVIQCDAPIRVSPDKPPRGQVDPVMSQLENRLTSMIASLSAEARDAISSGLV
;
A
#
# COMPACT_ATOMS: atom_id res chain seq x y z
N MET A 1 -4.75 10.40 -13.93
CA MET A 1 -5.65 9.78 -14.92
C MET A 1 -5.93 8.37 -14.45
N THR A 2 -7.16 8.10 -14.01
CA THR A 2 -7.51 6.84 -13.35
C THR A 2 -7.57 5.74 -14.40
N VAL A 3 -6.52 4.89 -14.45
CA VAL A 3 -6.37 3.73 -15.37
C VAL A 3 -7.60 2.81 -15.35
N VAL A 4 -8.40 2.88 -14.28
CA VAL A 4 -9.72 2.27 -14.11
C VAL A 4 -10.65 2.49 -15.32
N LEU A 5 -10.51 3.59 -16.06
CA LEU A 5 -11.44 3.98 -17.12
C LEU A 5 -10.99 3.65 -18.55
N ASP A 6 -9.78 3.11 -18.73
CA ASP A 6 -9.18 2.93 -20.06
C ASP A 6 -9.39 1.53 -20.64
N ARG A 7 -9.50 0.49 -19.80
CA ARG A 7 -9.66 -0.90 -20.23
C ARG A 7 -10.52 -1.71 -19.26
N PRO A 8 -11.28 -2.71 -19.74
CA PRO A 8 -11.98 -3.64 -18.86
C PRO A 8 -10.98 -4.57 -18.16
N TYR A 9 -11.33 -4.98 -16.94
CA TYR A 9 -10.53 -5.93 -16.16
C TYR A 9 -10.36 -7.27 -16.90
N GLN A 10 -9.11 -7.75 -16.96
CA GLN A 10 -8.79 -9.10 -17.45
C GLN A 10 -7.82 -9.76 -16.47
N PHE A 11 -8.20 -10.95 -15.99
CA PHE A 11 -7.38 -11.69 -15.05
C PHE A 11 -6.07 -12.18 -15.70
N VAL A 12 -4.95 -11.84 -15.08
CA VAL A 12 -3.61 -12.29 -15.45
C VAL A 12 -3.16 -13.34 -14.43
N PRO A 13 -3.06 -14.63 -14.82
CA PRO A 13 -2.65 -15.70 -13.91
C PRO A 13 -1.15 -15.63 -13.57
N PRO A 14 -0.72 -16.22 -12.45
CA PRO A 14 0.68 -16.23 -12.04
C PRO A 14 1.54 -17.10 -12.97
N HIS A 15 2.77 -16.67 -13.23
CA HIS A 15 3.76 -17.54 -13.86
C HIS A 15 4.32 -18.56 -12.86
N ARG A 16 4.21 -19.85 -13.18
CA ARG A 16 4.65 -20.95 -12.31
C ARG A 16 6.09 -21.43 -12.53
N GLY A 17 6.78 -20.99 -13.58
CA GLY A 17 8.16 -21.41 -13.85
C GLY A 17 9.16 -20.69 -12.94
N ASP A 18 10.21 -21.39 -12.49
CA ASP A 18 11.25 -20.82 -11.61
C ASP A 18 12.35 -20.08 -12.37
N TRP A 19 12.50 -20.34 -13.68
CA TRP A 19 13.61 -19.81 -14.48
C TRP A 19 13.67 -18.27 -14.48
N TRP A 20 12.54 -17.60 -14.69
CA TRP A 20 12.48 -16.13 -14.69
C TRP A 20 12.76 -15.52 -13.31
N PRO A 21 12.06 -15.93 -12.22
CA PRO A 21 12.39 -15.47 -10.87
C PRO A 21 13.84 -15.74 -10.49
N SER A 22 14.37 -16.93 -10.80
CA SER A 22 15.77 -17.29 -10.56
C SER A 22 16.72 -16.35 -11.30
N PHE A 23 16.53 -16.15 -12.60
CA PHE A 23 17.35 -15.23 -13.40
C PHE A 23 17.36 -13.81 -12.79
N ILE A 24 16.19 -13.26 -12.49
CA ILE A 24 16.05 -11.90 -11.94
C ILE A 24 16.77 -11.77 -10.58
N GLN A 25 16.66 -12.79 -9.72
CA GLN A 25 17.31 -12.82 -8.41
C GLN A 25 18.83 -13.01 -8.51
N THR A 26 19.30 -13.91 -9.38
CA THR A 26 20.72 -14.20 -9.62
C THR A 26 21.47 -12.98 -10.15
N PHE A 27 20.88 -12.27 -11.13
CA PHE A 27 21.47 -11.07 -11.70
C PHE A 27 21.19 -9.79 -10.89
N ARG A 28 20.55 -9.91 -9.72
CA ARG A 28 20.25 -8.81 -8.80
C ARG A 28 19.54 -7.62 -9.47
N ILE A 29 18.69 -7.91 -10.46
CA ILE A 29 17.97 -6.89 -11.23
C ILE A 29 17.02 -6.10 -10.32
N VAL A 30 16.38 -6.80 -9.37
CA VAL A 30 15.52 -6.18 -8.35
C VAL A 30 16.29 -5.22 -7.47
N ASP A 31 17.50 -5.58 -7.02
CA ASP A 31 18.34 -4.69 -6.19
C ASP A 31 18.69 -3.40 -6.94
N TRP A 32 19.06 -3.50 -8.22
CA TRP A 32 19.33 -2.34 -9.06
C TRP A 32 18.08 -1.47 -9.26
N TYR A 33 16.93 -2.10 -9.53
CA TYR A 33 15.66 -1.40 -9.70
C TYR A 33 15.25 -0.67 -8.42
N LEU A 34 15.29 -1.35 -7.26
CA LEU A 34 14.94 -0.77 -5.96
C LEU A 34 15.83 0.42 -5.61
N LYS A 35 17.14 0.32 -5.89
CA LYS A 35 18.07 1.44 -5.70
C LYS A 35 17.74 2.62 -6.61
N LYS A 36 17.48 2.37 -7.89
CA LYS A 36 17.33 3.44 -8.90
C LYS A 36 15.94 4.08 -8.90
N ALA A 37 14.89 3.29 -8.75
CA ALA A 37 13.50 3.71 -8.90
C ALA A 37 12.81 4.03 -7.57
N GLU A 38 13.32 3.51 -6.44
CA GLU A 38 12.65 3.62 -5.13
C GLU A 38 13.55 4.17 -4.02
N GLY A 39 14.83 4.43 -4.32
CA GLY A 39 15.81 4.93 -3.35
C GLY A 39 16.21 3.91 -2.28
N VAL A 40 15.78 2.64 -2.40
CA VAL A 40 16.05 1.60 -1.40
C VAL A 40 17.41 0.98 -1.68
N VAL A 41 18.43 1.42 -0.95
CA VAL A 41 19.84 1.10 -1.19
C VAL A 41 20.36 -0.03 -0.30
N ALA A 42 19.67 -0.34 0.79
CA ALA A 42 20.07 -1.34 1.76
C ALA A 42 18.87 -2.08 2.36
N TYR A 43 19.12 -3.26 2.91
CA TYR A 43 18.10 -4.04 3.60
C TYR A 43 18.69 -4.81 4.78
N GLU A 44 17.82 -5.18 5.71
CA GLU A 44 18.11 -6.07 6.82
C GLU A 44 16.95 -7.04 6.98
N CYS A 45 17.24 -8.33 7.08
CA CYS A 45 16.22 -9.36 7.32
C CYS A 45 16.39 -9.92 8.73
N ARG A 46 15.30 -9.96 9.51
CA ARG A 46 15.25 -10.47 10.87
C ARG A 46 14.18 -11.56 10.97
N GLY A 47 14.39 -12.55 11.84
CA GLY A 47 13.41 -13.61 12.10
C GLY A 47 13.19 -14.59 10.95
N LEU A 48 14.16 -14.70 10.02
CA LEU A 48 14.03 -15.59 8.85
C LEU A 48 14.02 -17.07 9.23
N GLU A 49 14.54 -17.44 10.40
CA GLU A 49 14.47 -18.78 10.96
C GLU A 49 13.03 -19.28 11.11
N HIS A 50 12.06 -18.38 11.36
CA HIS A 50 10.66 -18.74 11.43
C HIS A 50 10.11 -19.18 10.07
N TRP A 51 10.42 -18.41 9.02
CA TRP A 51 10.02 -18.73 7.65
C TRP A 51 10.75 -20.01 7.17
N ASP A 52 12.06 -20.11 7.38
CA ASP A 52 12.85 -21.28 7.03
C ASP A 52 12.33 -22.56 7.69
N ALA A 53 11.96 -22.50 8.98
CA ALA A 53 11.37 -23.64 9.67
C ALA A 53 10.05 -24.11 9.04
N SER A 54 9.19 -23.18 8.62
CA SER A 54 7.93 -23.49 7.91
C SER A 54 8.18 -24.08 6.52
N LEU A 55 9.20 -23.59 5.79
CA LEU A 55 9.61 -24.16 4.50
C LEU A 55 10.08 -25.61 4.67
N LYS A 56 10.96 -25.87 5.65
CA LYS A 56 11.49 -27.21 5.94
C LYS A 56 10.43 -28.22 6.38
N ARG A 57 9.37 -27.75 7.06
CA ARG A 57 8.21 -28.61 7.41
C ARG A 57 7.30 -28.91 6.23
N GLY A 58 7.43 -28.20 5.10
CA GLY A 58 6.53 -28.33 3.95
C GLY A 58 5.15 -27.69 4.19
N ASP A 59 5.07 -26.69 5.07
CA ASP A 59 3.84 -25.95 5.31
C ASP A 59 3.46 -25.11 4.07
N ALA A 60 2.16 -24.89 3.86
CA ALA A 60 1.71 -23.81 2.98
C ALA A 60 1.94 -22.47 3.67
N ILE A 61 2.65 -21.56 3.00
CA ILE A 61 3.09 -20.30 3.61
C ILE A 61 2.36 -19.12 2.99
N LEU A 62 1.64 -18.39 3.83
CA LEU A 62 1.10 -17.07 3.53
C LEU A 62 1.94 -16.00 4.26
N LEU A 63 2.60 -15.13 3.51
CA LEU A 63 3.27 -13.95 4.04
C LEU A 63 2.26 -12.81 4.08
N ALA A 64 2.04 -12.24 5.27
CA ALA A 64 1.09 -11.16 5.51
C ALA A 64 1.83 -9.89 5.99
N PRO A 65 2.46 -9.15 5.07
CA PRO A 65 3.22 -7.94 5.39
C PRO A 65 2.37 -6.66 5.52
N ASN A 66 2.82 -5.65 6.25
CA ASN A 66 2.30 -4.28 6.08
C ASN A 66 2.70 -3.69 4.70
N HIS A 67 2.01 -2.65 4.23
CA HIS A 67 2.10 -2.12 2.87
C HIS A 67 2.30 -0.59 2.82
N CYS A 68 3.53 -0.15 3.03
CA CYS A 68 3.89 1.26 2.97
C CYS A 68 4.11 1.75 1.53
N ARG A 69 4.89 1.03 0.72
CA ARG A 69 5.37 1.49 -0.60
C ARG A 69 4.96 0.54 -1.72
N TYR A 70 4.88 1.06 -2.95
CA TYR A 70 4.62 0.23 -4.14
C TYR A 70 5.70 -0.85 -4.37
N ALA A 71 6.92 -0.58 -3.88
CA ALA A 71 8.07 -1.46 -3.97
C ALA A 71 8.03 -2.68 -3.03
N ASP A 72 7.14 -2.71 -2.04
CA ASP A 72 7.12 -3.73 -0.98
C ASP A 72 7.11 -5.18 -1.48
N PRO A 73 6.34 -5.56 -2.54
CA PRO A 73 6.40 -6.92 -3.07
C PRO A 73 7.80 -7.30 -3.59
N LEU A 74 8.53 -6.34 -4.15
CA LEU A 74 9.88 -6.56 -4.67
C LEU A 74 10.90 -6.67 -3.53
N VAL A 75 10.72 -5.89 -2.46
CA VAL A 75 11.55 -5.94 -1.25
C VAL A 75 11.51 -7.32 -0.59
N LEU A 76 10.35 -7.99 -0.59
CA LEU A 76 10.22 -9.38 -0.12
C LEU A 76 10.95 -10.41 -1.00
N GLY A 77 11.45 -10.00 -2.16
CA GLY A 77 12.38 -10.80 -2.95
C GLY A 77 13.73 -11.03 -2.26
N TRP A 78 14.17 -10.14 -1.37
CA TRP A 78 15.43 -10.30 -0.64
C TRP A 78 15.44 -11.44 0.38
N PRO A 79 14.49 -11.53 1.33
CA PRO A 79 14.43 -12.67 2.23
C PRO A 79 14.14 -13.98 1.47
N ALA A 80 13.30 -13.96 0.42
CA ALA A 80 13.06 -15.13 -0.42
C ALA A 80 14.37 -15.65 -1.05
N ARG A 81 15.20 -14.75 -1.60
CA ARG A 81 16.52 -15.10 -2.15
C ARG A 81 17.47 -15.66 -1.08
N GLN A 82 17.50 -15.08 0.12
CA GLN A 82 18.34 -15.60 1.22
C GLN A 82 17.93 -17.00 1.66
N LEU A 83 16.64 -17.32 1.58
CA LEU A 83 16.09 -18.65 1.89
C LEU A 83 16.10 -19.60 0.68
N GLY A 84 16.63 -19.18 -0.47
CA GLY A 84 16.70 -20.02 -1.67
C GLY A 84 15.32 -20.38 -2.25
N CYS A 85 14.30 -19.54 -2.03
CA CYS A 85 12.95 -19.78 -2.52
C CYS A 85 12.42 -18.64 -3.42
N HIS A 86 11.25 -18.88 -4.00
CA HIS A 86 10.53 -17.91 -4.82
C HIS A 86 9.15 -17.68 -4.23
N VAL A 87 8.54 -16.54 -4.55
CA VAL A 87 7.25 -16.13 -4.00
C VAL A 87 6.25 -15.85 -5.12
N HIS A 88 4.97 -16.02 -4.80
CA HIS A 88 3.88 -15.41 -5.56
C HIS A 88 3.42 -14.15 -4.85
N ALA A 89 2.91 -13.18 -5.60
CA ALA A 89 2.33 -11.97 -5.03
C ALA A 89 1.05 -11.59 -5.77
N MET A 90 0.05 -11.16 -5.01
CA MET A 90 -1.17 -10.60 -5.60
C MET A 90 -0.99 -9.10 -5.81
N ALA A 91 -1.26 -8.61 -7.02
CA ALA A 91 -1.08 -7.21 -7.40
C ALA A 91 -2.34 -6.65 -8.06
N SER A 92 -2.61 -5.34 -7.85
CA SER A 92 -3.75 -4.69 -8.50
C SER A 92 -3.61 -4.75 -10.02
N TRP A 93 -4.70 -5.05 -10.71
CA TRP A 93 -4.73 -5.06 -12.17
C TRP A 93 -4.22 -3.76 -12.82
N HIS A 94 -4.40 -2.61 -12.16
CA HIS A 94 -3.89 -1.33 -12.65
C HIS A 94 -2.39 -1.35 -12.95
N LEU A 95 -1.60 -2.15 -12.21
CA LEU A 95 -0.17 -2.29 -12.45
C LEU A 95 0.13 -3.07 -13.75
N PHE A 96 -0.72 -4.04 -14.10
CA PHE A 96 -0.63 -4.77 -15.37
C PHE A 96 -1.18 -3.95 -16.54
N ALA A 97 -2.07 -3.00 -16.29
CA ALA A 97 -2.64 -2.14 -17.32
C ALA A 97 -1.73 -0.97 -17.75
N LYS A 98 -0.74 -0.59 -16.91
CA LYS A 98 0.18 0.54 -17.18
C LYS A 98 0.99 0.37 -18.46
N SER A 99 1.71 -0.75 -18.60
CA SER A 99 2.52 -1.03 -19.79
C SER A 99 2.66 -2.53 -20.03
N LYS A 100 2.90 -2.92 -21.29
CA LYS A 100 3.12 -4.33 -21.65
C LYS A 100 4.36 -4.91 -20.96
N PHE A 101 5.38 -4.08 -20.75
CA PHE A 101 6.61 -4.49 -20.07
C PHE A 101 6.36 -4.73 -18.57
N ASP A 102 5.65 -3.83 -17.89
CA ASP A 102 5.31 -4.00 -16.47
C ASP A 102 4.46 -5.25 -16.26
N ALA A 103 3.42 -5.45 -17.10
CA ALA A 103 2.59 -6.64 -17.04
C ALA A 103 3.41 -7.94 -17.19
N PHE A 104 4.32 -7.96 -18.17
CA PHE A 104 5.22 -9.07 -18.39
C PHE A 104 6.14 -9.30 -17.18
N ALA A 105 6.83 -8.25 -16.70
CA ALA A 105 7.78 -8.35 -15.60
C ALA A 105 7.11 -8.82 -14.31
N ILE A 106 5.97 -8.20 -13.93
CA ILE A 106 5.20 -8.59 -12.73
C ILE A 106 4.77 -10.05 -12.84
N GLN A 107 4.21 -10.46 -13.99
CA GLN A 107 3.76 -11.84 -14.17
C GLN A 107 4.92 -12.83 -14.08
N LYS A 108 6.04 -12.56 -14.75
CA LYS A 108 7.21 -13.45 -14.78
C LYS A 108 7.90 -13.57 -13.43
N MET A 109 7.81 -12.56 -12.57
CA MET A 109 8.27 -12.64 -11.18
C MET A 109 7.31 -13.43 -10.27
N GLY A 110 6.19 -13.93 -10.78
CA GLY A 110 5.21 -14.71 -10.02
C GLY A 110 4.00 -13.91 -9.56
N GLY A 111 3.86 -12.65 -9.98
CA GLY A 111 2.71 -11.81 -9.71
C GLY A 111 1.47 -12.22 -10.49
N PHE A 112 0.28 -12.02 -9.92
CA PHE A 112 -1.01 -12.20 -10.59
C PHE A 112 -1.98 -11.07 -10.24
N SER A 113 -2.95 -10.82 -11.12
CA SER A 113 -3.84 -9.67 -10.96
C SER A 113 -5.02 -9.94 -10.03
N ILE A 114 -5.47 -8.89 -9.35
CA ILE A 114 -6.78 -8.81 -8.69
C ILE A 114 -7.52 -7.55 -9.12
N ASN A 115 -8.83 -7.68 -9.33
CA ASN A 115 -9.75 -6.55 -9.33
C ASN A 115 -10.16 -6.22 -7.89
N ARG A 116 -9.73 -5.06 -7.39
CA ARG A 116 -10.03 -4.63 -6.01
C ARG A 116 -11.46 -4.14 -5.84
N GLU A 117 -12.07 -3.65 -6.91
CA GLU A 117 -13.33 -2.93 -6.86
C GLU A 117 -14.50 -3.93 -6.88
N SER A 118 -14.43 -4.99 -7.70
CA SER A 118 -15.49 -5.98 -7.87
C SER A 118 -15.15 -7.40 -7.39
N SER A 119 -16.12 -8.31 -7.46
CA SER A 119 -15.92 -9.72 -7.12
C SER A 119 -15.05 -10.41 -8.17
N ASP A 120 -13.85 -10.83 -7.77
CA ASP A 120 -12.89 -11.49 -8.66
C ASP A 120 -12.63 -12.94 -8.23
N ARG A 121 -13.55 -13.82 -8.64
CA ARG A 121 -13.48 -15.25 -8.33
C ARG A 121 -12.20 -15.91 -8.87
N ALA A 122 -11.69 -15.46 -10.02
CA ALA A 122 -10.51 -16.04 -10.64
C ALA A 122 -9.24 -15.76 -9.82
N SER A 123 -9.07 -14.53 -9.33
CA SER A 123 -7.95 -14.19 -8.44
C SER A 123 -8.00 -14.91 -7.10
N LEU A 124 -9.21 -15.06 -6.53
CA LEU A 124 -9.42 -15.78 -5.27
C LEU A 124 -9.08 -17.26 -5.41
N GLU A 125 -9.58 -17.92 -6.47
CA GLU A 125 -9.26 -19.33 -6.74
C GLU A 125 -7.77 -19.52 -7.02
N ALA A 126 -7.12 -18.60 -7.71
CA ALA A 126 -5.67 -18.65 -7.94
C ALA A 126 -4.89 -18.56 -6.63
N ALA A 127 -5.25 -17.65 -5.73
CA ALA A 127 -4.62 -17.50 -4.42
C ALA A 127 -4.81 -18.76 -3.54
N ILE A 128 -6.05 -19.27 -3.48
CA ILE A 128 -6.38 -20.52 -2.76
C ILE A 128 -5.58 -21.69 -3.36
N GLY A 129 -5.52 -21.80 -4.68
CA GLY A 129 -4.81 -22.86 -5.38
C GLY A 129 -3.28 -22.81 -5.18
N ILE A 130 -2.68 -21.62 -5.12
CA ILE A 130 -1.25 -21.45 -4.78
C ILE A 130 -0.97 -22.00 -3.38
N LEU A 131 -1.74 -21.54 -2.39
CA LEU A 131 -1.57 -21.95 -0.99
C LEU A 131 -1.88 -23.44 -0.79
N THR A 132 -2.88 -23.98 -1.49
CA THR A 132 -3.23 -25.41 -1.41
C THR A 132 -2.07 -26.28 -1.89
N LYS A 133 -1.46 -25.92 -3.03
CA LYS A 133 -0.33 -26.66 -3.61
C LYS A 133 0.97 -26.49 -2.81
N ALA A 134 1.16 -25.32 -2.20
CA ALA A 134 2.36 -24.97 -1.42
C ALA A 134 3.68 -25.12 -2.19
N GLU A 135 3.67 -24.87 -3.51
CA GLU A 135 4.89 -24.85 -4.33
C GLU A 135 5.81 -23.68 -3.94
N ARG A 136 5.21 -22.53 -3.60
CA ARG A 136 5.89 -21.28 -3.24
C ARG A 136 5.05 -20.51 -2.21
N PRO A 137 5.67 -19.76 -1.28
CA PRO A 137 4.94 -18.83 -0.43
C PRO A 137 4.14 -17.80 -1.24
N LEU A 138 2.98 -17.42 -0.72
CA LEU A 138 2.14 -16.35 -1.29
C LEU A 138 2.23 -15.10 -0.42
N ILE A 139 2.48 -13.95 -1.04
CA ILE A 139 2.42 -12.63 -0.41
C ILE A 139 1.04 -12.04 -0.63
N LEU A 140 0.34 -11.72 0.47
CA LEU A 140 -0.88 -10.91 0.47
C LEU A 140 -0.74 -9.76 1.46
N PHE A 141 -0.86 -8.53 0.97
CA PHE A 141 -0.89 -7.33 1.80
C PHE A 141 -2.30 -7.14 2.40
N PRO A 142 -2.49 -7.38 3.72
CA PRO A 142 -3.79 -7.33 4.35
C PRO A 142 -4.38 -5.91 4.39
N GLU A 143 -3.56 -4.85 4.26
CA GLU A 143 -4.04 -3.46 4.15
C GLU A 143 -4.73 -3.13 2.81
N GLY A 144 -4.49 -3.93 1.76
CA GLY A 144 -5.07 -3.80 0.42
C GLY A 144 -4.65 -2.58 -0.42
N THR A 145 -4.00 -1.57 0.19
CA THR A 145 -3.59 -0.31 -0.47
C THR A 145 -2.28 0.23 0.12
N THR A 146 -1.50 0.96 -0.68
CA THR A 146 -0.27 1.68 -0.26
C THR A 146 -0.56 3.15 -0.04
N ASN A 147 -0.11 3.74 1.08
CA ASN A 147 -0.31 5.16 1.39
C ASN A 147 0.97 5.92 1.79
N ARG A 148 2.16 5.33 1.65
CA ARG A 148 3.44 5.91 2.12
C ARG A 148 3.36 6.38 3.58
N THR A 149 2.87 5.49 4.44
CA THR A 149 2.78 5.69 5.89
C THR A 149 3.46 4.51 6.57
N ASN A 150 4.70 4.71 6.97
CA ASN A 150 5.60 3.65 7.41
C ASN A 150 5.41 3.23 8.87
N ASP A 151 4.66 4.04 9.64
CA ASP A 151 4.44 3.84 11.08
C ASP A 151 2.98 3.59 11.45
N VAL A 152 2.08 3.61 10.46
CA VAL A 152 0.64 3.48 10.70
C VAL A 152 0.14 2.28 9.92
N LEU A 153 -0.20 1.23 10.66
CA LEU A 153 -0.90 0.08 10.10
C LEU A 153 -2.34 0.47 9.82
N LYS A 154 -2.80 0.25 8.59
CA LYS A 154 -4.21 0.46 8.26
C LYS A 154 -5.08 -0.68 8.78
N PRO A 155 -6.40 -0.47 8.86
CA PRO A 155 -7.35 -1.57 9.03
C PRO A 155 -7.10 -2.68 8.02
N LEU A 156 -7.03 -3.91 8.53
CA LEU A 156 -6.77 -5.10 7.73
C LEU A 156 -8.05 -5.59 7.06
N LEU A 157 -7.91 -6.16 5.86
CA LEU A 157 -9.01 -6.71 5.08
C LEU A 157 -9.20 -8.20 5.40
N GLU A 158 -10.43 -8.57 5.77
CA GLU A 158 -10.86 -9.94 6.08
C GLU A 158 -10.67 -10.94 4.93
N GLY A 159 -10.54 -10.45 3.68
CA GLY A 159 -10.31 -11.30 2.51
C GLY A 159 -9.08 -12.21 2.62
N VAL A 160 -8.06 -11.78 3.38
CA VAL A 160 -6.84 -12.58 3.61
C VAL A 160 -7.15 -13.83 4.45
N ALA A 161 -7.92 -13.70 5.53
CA ALA A 161 -8.34 -14.83 6.34
C ALA A 161 -9.24 -15.79 5.56
N PHE A 162 -10.16 -15.27 4.74
CA PHE A 162 -11.00 -16.09 3.87
C PHE A 162 -10.16 -16.97 2.92
N ILE A 163 -9.18 -16.38 2.24
CA ILE A 163 -8.26 -17.11 1.35
C ILE A 163 -7.48 -18.17 2.15
N ALA A 164 -6.91 -17.77 3.29
CA ALA A 164 -6.07 -18.63 4.12
C ALA A 164 -6.84 -19.86 4.64
N ARG A 165 -8.04 -19.67 5.21
CA ARG A 165 -8.87 -20.76 5.74
C ARG A 165 -9.38 -21.68 4.64
N SER A 166 -9.79 -21.11 3.50
CA SER A 166 -10.25 -21.89 2.35
C SER A 166 -9.13 -22.79 1.81
N ALA A 167 -7.91 -22.26 1.71
CA ALA A 167 -6.73 -23.02 1.33
C ALA A 167 -6.33 -24.06 2.39
N ALA A 168 -6.38 -23.71 3.69
CA ALA A 168 -6.07 -24.63 4.78
C ALA A 168 -7.01 -25.86 4.76
N LYS A 169 -8.32 -25.63 4.64
CA LYS A 169 -9.33 -26.69 4.54
C LYS A 169 -9.11 -27.59 3.32
N ARG A 170 -8.78 -27.00 2.17
CA ARG A 170 -8.53 -27.76 0.95
C ARG A 170 -7.26 -28.59 1.06
N ARG A 171 -6.18 -28.01 1.57
CA ARG A 171 -4.88 -28.69 1.76
C ARG A 171 -4.95 -29.83 2.76
N GLU A 172 -5.66 -29.64 3.87
CA GLU A 172 -5.89 -30.68 4.87
C GLU A 172 -6.58 -31.90 4.22
N LYS A 173 -7.62 -31.67 3.41
CA LYS A 173 -8.33 -32.73 2.69
C LYS A 173 -7.48 -33.42 1.62
N GLU A 174 -6.68 -32.67 0.85
CA GLU A 174 -5.92 -33.20 -0.28
C GLU A 174 -4.61 -33.89 0.11
N SER A 175 -3.97 -33.43 1.19
CA SER A 175 -2.59 -33.85 1.53
C SER A 175 -2.33 -34.03 3.03
N GLY A 176 -3.28 -33.69 3.91
CA GLY A 176 -3.05 -33.60 5.36
C GLY A 176 -2.08 -32.48 5.77
N GLY A 177 -1.61 -31.66 4.82
CA GLY A 177 -0.66 -30.58 5.06
C GLY A 177 -1.28 -29.39 5.78
N GLN A 178 -0.44 -28.61 6.45
CA GLN A 178 -0.86 -27.42 7.19
C GLN A 178 -0.64 -26.13 6.40
N LEU A 179 -1.34 -25.07 6.81
CA LEU A 179 -1.13 -23.71 6.35
C LEU A 179 -0.79 -22.80 7.53
N VAL A 180 0.25 -22.01 7.34
CA VAL A 180 0.71 -21.02 8.30
C VAL A 180 0.77 -19.63 7.67
N MET A 181 0.46 -18.63 8.48
CA MET A 181 0.55 -17.22 8.12
C MET A 181 1.70 -16.58 8.90
N HIS A 182 2.67 -15.99 8.21
CA HIS A 182 3.74 -15.22 8.83
C HIS A 182 3.40 -13.72 8.78
N PRO A 183 3.23 -13.06 9.94
CA PRO A 183 3.30 -11.61 10.02
C PRO A 183 4.68 -11.13 9.58
N VAL A 184 4.74 -10.12 8.71
CA VAL A 184 6.02 -9.54 8.27
C VAL A 184 5.97 -8.01 8.40
N ALA A 185 6.70 -7.46 9.35
CA ALA A 185 6.80 -6.00 9.47
C ALA A 185 7.93 -5.49 8.57
N MET A 186 7.63 -4.47 7.78
CA MET A 186 8.57 -3.72 6.97
C MET A 186 8.61 -2.28 7.43
N LYS A 187 9.82 -1.81 7.73
CA LYS A 187 10.10 -0.43 8.14
C LYS A 187 11.19 0.15 7.27
N TYR A 188 10.91 1.26 6.60
CA TYR A 188 11.92 2.04 5.88
C TYR A 188 12.59 3.04 6.83
N LEU A 189 13.89 3.27 6.67
CA LEU A 189 14.71 4.17 7.46
C LEU A 189 15.61 4.96 6.53
N CYS A 190 15.76 6.27 6.77
CA CYS A 190 16.74 7.07 6.07
C CYS A 190 18.17 6.66 6.49
N THR A 191 19.05 6.35 5.54
CA THR A 191 20.43 5.93 5.86
C THR A 191 21.38 7.12 6.05
N SER A 192 21.09 8.25 5.42
CA SER A 192 21.81 9.52 5.56
C SER A 192 20.87 10.62 6.03
N GLY A 193 21.41 11.71 6.59
CA GLY A 193 20.59 12.85 7.00
C GLY A 193 19.70 13.35 5.84
N ALA A 194 18.42 13.59 6.13
CA ALA A 194 17.43 13.96 5.12
C ALA A 194 17.26 15.48 4.94
N ARG A 195 17.97 16.30 5.73
CA ARG A 195 17.78 17.76 5.79
C ARG A 195 18.02 18.44 4.45
N ASP A 196 19.17 18.24 3.82
CA ASP A 196 19.51 18.91 2.56
C ASP A 196 18.57 18.50 1.42
N TRP A 197 18.24 17.20 1.38
CA TRP A 197 17.26 16.69 0.44
C TRP A 197 15.89 17.35 0.66
N ALA A 198 15.41 17.39 1.91
CA ALA A 198 14.12 17.95 2.26
C ALA A 198 14.07 19.46 1.99
N ASP A 199 15.13 20.20 2.30
CA ASP A 199 15.24 21.64 2.02
C ASP A 199 15.07 21.93 0.53
N GLU A 200 15.80 21.20 -0.32
CA GLU A 200 15.73 21.35 -1.75
C GLU A 200 14.35 20.96 -2.30
N GLN A 201 13.78 19.83 -1.85
CA GLN A 201 12.46 19.40 -2.32
C GLN A 201 11.34 20.38 -1.91
N LEU A 202 11.38 20.89 -0.68
CA LEU A 202 10.44 21.91 -0.20
C LEU A 202 10.61 23.22 -0.97
N ARG A 203 11.85 23.63 -1.27
CA ARG A 203 12.14 24.83 -2.07
C ARG A 203 11.51 24.73 -3.45
N GLN A 204 11.59 23.56 -4.10
CA GLN A 204 10.96 23.31 -5.40
C GLN A 204 9.43 23.42 -5.33
N LEU A 205 8.80 22.83 -4.30
CA LEU A 205 7.36 22.93 -4.07
C LEU A 205 6.92 24.38 -3.80
N GLU A 206 7.65 25.10 -2.95
CA GLU A 206 7.39 26.51 -2.64
C GLU A 206 7.48 27.38 -3.91
N LEU A 207 8.52 27.22 -4.71
CA LEU A 207 8.67 27.95 -5.97
C LEU A 207 7.56 27.59 -6.98
N HIS A 208 7.15 26.33 -7.03
CA HIS A 208 6.05 25.89 -7.89
C HIS A 208 4.72 26.55 -7.50
N LEU A 209 4.51 26.81 -6.20
CA LEU A 209 3.38 27.59 -5.69
C LEU A 209 3.52 29.11 -5.84
N GLY A 210 4.61 29.59 -6.45
CA GLY A 210 4.93 31.02 -6.56
C GLY A 210 5.35 31.66 -5.24
N TRP A 211 5.72 30.86 -4.23
CA TRP A 211 6.15 31.35 -2.93
C TRP A 211 7.64 31.66 -2.93
N ARG A 212 8.05 32.61 -2.07
CA ARG A 212 9.45 32.79 -1.72
C ARG A 212 9.86 31.68 -0.73
N PRO A 213 10.94 30.93 -0.99
CA PRO A 213 11.44 29.95 -0.04
C PRO A 213 11.78 30.59 1.31
N LEU A 214 11.27 30.01 2.40
CA LEU A 214 11.47 30.55 3.75
C LEU A 214 12.55 29.77 4.49
N ALA A 215 13.81 30.01 4.13
CA ALA A 215 14.97 29.35 4.76
C ALA A 215 15.09 29.60 6.28
N SER A 216 14.40 30.62 6.82
CA SER A 216 14.39 30.93 8.26
C SER A 216 13.47 30.01 9.08
N ARG A 217 12.64 29.19 8.44
CA ARG A 217 11.75 28.22 9.10
C ARG A 217 12.36 26.82 9.04
N SER A 218 12.02 25.99 10.03
CA SER A 218 12.45 24.60 9.99
C SER A 218 11.75 23.79 8.90
N ILE A 219 12.33 22.64 8.55
CA ILE A 219 11.80 21.73 7.53
C ILE A 219 10.38 21.29 7.90
N LEU A 220 10.14 20.97 9.18
CA LEU A 220 8.82 20.58 9.67
C LEU A 220 7.78 21.71 9.46
N GLN A 221 8.11 22.94 9.85
CA GLN A 221 7.20 24.08 9.70
C GLN A 221 6.88 24.37 8.23
N ARG A 222 7.86 24.27 7.34
CA ARG A 222 7.67 24.42 5.89
C ARG A 222 6.80 23.30 5.32
N THR A 223 7.03 22.06 5.76
CA THR A 223 6.25 20.88 5.38
C THR A 223 4.78 21.04 5.75
N ILE A 224 4.48 21.41 7.00
CA ILE A 224 3.09 21.63 7.46
C ILE A 224 2.43 22.76 6.67
N ARG A 225 3.12 23.89 6.47
CA ARG A 225 2.60 25.03 5.71
C ARG A 225 2.27 24.67 4.25
N LEU A 226 3.09 23.86 3.60
CA LEU A 226 2.80 23.37 2.25
C LEU A 226 1.60 22.41 2.23
N ALA A 227 1.47 21.53 3.22
CA ALA A 227 0.29 20.67 3.36
C ALA A 227 -1.00 21.50 3.54
N GLU A 228 -0.96 22.56 4.34
CA GLU A 228 -2.08 23.51 4.50
C GLU A 228 -2.44 24.21 3.19
N ALA A 229 -1.47 24.68 2.42
CA ALA A 229 -1.73 25.29 1.13
C ALA A 229 -2.31 24.29 0.13
N LEU A 230 -1.79 23.07 0.09
CA LEU A 230 -2.30 21.99 -0.75
C LEU A 230 -3.77 21.69 -0.49
N LEU A 231 -4.14 21.52 0.78
CA LEU A 231 -5.52 21.33 1.17
C LEU A 231 -6.37 22.55 0.79
N SER A 232 -5.86 23.76 1.03
CA SER A 232 -6.56 25.00 0.69
C SER A 232 -6.85 25.15 -0.80
N LEU A 233 -5.92 24.72 -1.67
CA LEU A 233 -6.15 24.72 -3.13
C LEU A 233 -7.30 23.79 -3.51
N LYS A 234 -7.38 22.61 -2.89
CA LYS A 234 -8.49 21.68 -3.10
C LYS A 234 -9.80 22.20 -2.50
N GLU A 235 -9.77 22.86 -1.36
CA GLU A 235 -10.96 23.54 -0.84
C GLU A 235 -11.45 24.65 -1.77
N ILE A 236 -10.57 25.45 -2.36
CA ILE A 236 -10.97 26.45 -3.37
C ILE A 236 -11.59 25.78 -4.59
N GLU A 237 -11.00 24.69 -5.07
CA GLU A 237 -11.51 23.93 -6.23
C GLU A 237 -12.94 23.37 -5.98
N TYR A 238 -13.20 22.81 -4.80
CA TYR A 238 -14.46 22.12 -4.51
C TYR A 238 -15.50 22.97 -3.75
N PHE A 239 -15.07 23.86 -2.86
CA PHE A 239 -15.96 24.74 -2.08
C PHE A 239 -16.03 26.18 -2.60
N GLY A 240 -15.15 26.58 -3.52
CA GLY A 240 -15.02 27.97 -3.96
C GLY A 240 -14.28 28.88 -2.97
N GLY A 241 -13.78 28.34 -1.86
CA GLY A 241 -13.05 29.10 -0.84
C GLY A 241 -12.42 28.23 0.24
N VAL A 242 -11.43 28.77 0.94
CA VAL A 242 -10.71 28.10 2.03
C VAL A 242 -11.60 27.95 3.26
N ARG A 243 -11.49 26.82 3.96
CA ARG A 243 -12.23 26.56 5.20
C ARG A 243 -11.40 26.92 6.44
N SER A 244 -12.07 27.25 7.54
CA SER A 244 -11.46 27.48 8.84
C SER A 244 -11.40 26.17 9.66
N GLY A 245 -10.52 26.13 10.66
CA GLY A 245 -10.33 24.98 11.54
C GLY A 245 -8.95 24.34 11.39
N ASP A 246 -8.71 23.28 12.14
CA ASP A 246 -7.50 22.47 12.04
C ASP A 246 -7.48 21.63 10.75
N LEU A 247 -6.28 21.19 10.36
CA LEU A 247 -6.05 20.40 9.15
C LEU A 247 -6.91 19.12 9.07
N PRO A 248 -6.95 18.24 10.11
CA PRO A 248 -7.83 17.08 10.13
C PRO A 248 -9.30 17.41 9.87
N SER A 249 -9.89 18.34 10.62
CA SER A 249 -11.30 18.72 10.47
C SER A 249 -11.60 19.23 9.06
N ARG A 250 -10.72 20.05 8.50
CA ARG A 250 -10.82 20.57 7.14
C ARG A 250 -10.72 19.47 6.07
N ARG A 251 -9.76 18.56 6.23
CA ARG A 251 -9.58 17.38 5.37
C ARG A 251 -10.85 16.52 5.36
N ASP A 252 -11.38 16.21 6.53
CA ASP A 252 -12.55 15.33 6.66
C ASP A 252 -13.81 15.98 6.08
N GLY A 253 -13.97 17.29 6.28
CA GLY A 253 -15.04 18.06 5.63
C GLY A 253 -14.94 18.04 4.10
N LEU A 254 -13.73 18.12 3.54
CA LEU A 254 -13.53 17.99 2.09
C LEU A 254 -13.81 16.57 1.59
N ILE A 255 -13.35 15.53 2.30
CA ILE A 255 -13.65 14.13 1.99
C ILE A 255 -15.17 13.91 1.94
N GLU A 256 -15.89 14.35 2.97
CA GLU A 256 -17.35 14.21 3.02
C GLU A 256 -18.01 14.89 1.84
N HIS A 257 -17.62 16.13 1.54
CA HIS A 257 -18.22 16.91 0.46
C HIS A 257 -18.06 16.23 -0.91
N VAL A 258 -16.85 15.77 -1.25
CA VAL A 258 -16.60 15.19 -2.58
C VAL A 258 -17.26 13.82 -2.75
N LEU A 259 -17.35 13.03 -1.67
CA LEU A 259 -18.03 11.74 -1.67
C LEU A 259 -19.54 11.92 -1.76
N ALA A 260 -20.15 12.75 -0.92
CA ALA A 260 -21.59 12.99 -0.92
C ALA A 260 -22.09 13.53 -2.26
N ALA A 261 -21.33 14.43 -2.89
CA ALA A 261 -21.65 14.94 -4.22
C ALA A 261 -21.66 13.83 -5.29
N SER A 262 -20.68 12.93 -5.26
CA SER A 262 -20.56 11.81 -6.20
C SER A 262 -21.65 10.76 -5.95
N GLU A 263 -21.94 10.44 -4.69
CA GLU A 263 -23.00 9.51 -4.29
C GLU A 263 -24.38 10.00 -4.72
N SER A 264 -24.65 11.30 -4.56
CA SER A 264 -25.91 11.90 -5.01
C SER A 264 -26.05 11.83 -6.53
N ARG A 265 -24.99 12.09 -7.30
CA ARG A 265 -25.02 12.00 -8.77
C ARG A 265 -25.21 10.56 -9.26
N LEU A 266 -24.57 9.60 -8.60
CA LEU A 266 -24.58 8.18 -8.97
C LEU A 266 -25.75 7.40 -8.32
N ALA A 267 -26.61 8.08 -7.55
CA ALA A 267 -27.72 7.49 -6.81
C ALA A 267 -27.32 6.29 -5.91
N ILE A 268 -26.18 6.42 -5.23
CA ILE A 268 -25.66 5.39 -4.31
C ILE A 268 -26.22 5.64 -2.91
N ALA A 269 -26.88 4.65 -2.32
CA ALA A 269 -27.33 4.70 -0.93
C ALA A 269 -26.24 4.14 0.00
N ASN A 270 -25.62 5.00 0.82
CA ASN A 270 -24.53 4.63 1.72
C ASN A 270 -24.79 5.05 3.17
N GLU A 271 -25.82 4.50 3.81
CA GLU A 271 -26.03 4.72 5.25
C GLU A 271 -24.91 4.06 6.07
N ASN A 272 -24.16 4.86 6.84
CA ASN A 272 -23.12 4.43 7.79
C ASN A 272 -21.89 3.70 7.19
N ALA A 273 -21.57 3.93 5.91
CA ALA A 273 -20.37 3.39 5.29
C ALA A 273 -19.13 4.22 5.64
N ASP A 274 -18.00 3.55 5.95
CA ASP A 274 -16.70 4.22 6.06
C ASP A 274 -16.22 4.79 4.72
N VAL A 275 -15.24 5.69 4.76
CA VAL A 275 -14.68 6.37 3.57
C VAL A 275 -14.21 5.40 2.49
N ARG A 276 -13.56 4.27 2.85
CA ARG A 276 -13.07 3.29 1.85
C ARG A 276 -14.22 2.58 1.16
N SER A 277 -15.23 2.19 1.94
CA SER A 277 -16.43 1.55 1.42
C SER A 277 -17.17 2.48 0.45
N ARG A 278 -17.27 3.78 0.76
CA ARG A 278 -17.85 4.81 -0.12
C ARG A 278 -17.04 5.01 -1.41
N VAL A 279 -15.72 5.15 -1.30
CA VAL A 279 -14.81 5.24 -2.46
C VAL A 279 -14.95 4.04 -3.39
N ARG A 280 -15.00 2.82 -2.84
CA ARG A 280 -15.19 1.59 -3.60
C ARG A 280 -16.55 1.56 -4.31
N ALA A 281 -17.62 1.97 -3.63
CA ALA A 281 -18.96 2.04 -4.22
C ALA A 281 -18.99 3.00 -5.41
N ILE A 282 -18.42 4.20 -5.26
CA ILE A 282 -18.30 5.20 -6.33
C ILE A 282 -17.50 4.63 -7.51
N ARG A 283 -16.31 4.06 -7.26
CA ARG A 283 -15.50 3.46 -8.35
C ARG A 283 -16.22 2.35 -9.09
N ASN A 284 -16.93 1.48 -8.38
CA ASN A 284 -17.73 0.43 -9.00
C ASN A 284 -18.84 1.00 -9.89
N ALA A 285 -19.59 1.99 -9.40
CA ALA A 285 -20.63 2.65 -10.17
C ALA A 285 -20.05 3.36 -11.40
N VAL A 286 -18.91 4.06 -11.25
CA VAL A 286 -18.21 4.72 -12.35
C VAL A 286 -17.76 3.74 -13.43
N VAL A 287 -17.14 2.62 -13.06
CA VAL A 287 -16.73 1.57 -14.02
C VAL A 287 -17.95 0.99 -14.73
N SER A 288 -19.01 0.70 -13.98
CA SER A 288 -20.24 0.10 -14.54
C SER A 288 -20.91 1.06 -15.52
N GLY A 289 -20.95 2.36 -15.19
CA GLY A 289 -21.42 3.41 -16.09
C GLY A 289 -20.52 3.60 -17.31
N ARG A 290 -19.19 3.53 -17.16
CA ARG A 290 -18.23 3.72 -18.27
C ARG A 290 -18.39 2.69 -19.38
N PHE A 291 -18.66 1.44 -19.02
CA PHE A 291 -18.77 0.31 -19.96
C PHE A 291 -20.22 -0.06 -20.31
N SER A 292 -21.20 0.74 -19.89
CA SER A 292 -22.59 0.62 -20.34
C SER A 292 -22.75 1.13 -21.79
N ALA A 293 -23.72 0.59 -22.52
CA ALA A 293 -23.94 0.92 -23.94
C ALA A 293 -24.51 2.35 -24.17
N ASP A 294 -25.09 2.97 -23.14
CA ASP A 294 -25.87 4.22 -23.24
C ASP A 294 -25.16 5.46 -22.66
N THR A 295 -23.84 5.43 -22.45
CA THR A 295 -23.16 6.45 -21.63
C THR A 295 -22.90 7.76 -22.38
N HIS A 296 -23.75 8.76 -22.15
CA HIS A 296 -23.65 10.08 -22.79
C HIS A 296 -22.83 11.10 -21.99
N ASP A 297 -22.51 10.84 -20.71
CA ASP A 297 -21.80 11.77 -19.82
C ASP A 297 -20.51 11.20 -19.25
N ILE A 298 -19.51 11.05 -20.12
CA ILE A 298 -18.16 10.60 -19.75
C ILE A 298 -17.48 11.58 -18.78
N SER A 299 -17.74 12.88 -18.92
CA SER A 299 -17.08 13.92 -18.14
C SER A 299 -17.49 13.85 -16.67
N SER A 300 -18.77 13.63 -16.38
CA SER A 300 -19.26 13.47 -15.01
C SER A 300 -18.65 12.23 -14.34
N LEU A 301 -18.60 11.09 -15.05
CA LEU A 301 -17.95 9.88 -14.54
C LEU A 301 -16.45 10.05 -14.26
N GLN A 302 -15.75 10.84 -15.09
CA GLN A 302 -14.35 11.19 -14.83
C GLN A 302 -14.19 12.07 -13.59
N HIS A 303 -15.12 13.00 -13.37
CA HIS A 303 -15.13 13.85 -12.18
C HIS A 303 -15.40 13.02 -10.91
N ASP A 304 -16.35 12.09 -10.95
CA ASP A 304 -16.63 11.17 -9.84
C ASP A 304 -15.44 10.24 -9.53
N ALA A 305 -14.74 9.75 -10.56
CA ALA A 305 -13.50 8.99 -10.38
C ALA A 305 -12.43 9.82 -9.67
N ALA A 306 -12.23 11.07 -10.12
CA ALA A 306 -11.26 11.99 -9.53
C ALA A 306 -11.62 12.36 -8.08
N ALA A 307 -12.90 12.53 -7.77
CA ALA A 307 -13.39 12.79 -6.41
C ALA A 307 -13.12 11.59 -5.48
N ALA A 308 -13.37 10.36 -5.94
CA ALA A 308 -13.06 9.14 -5.19
C ALA A 308 -11.54 8.97 -4.96
N ASP A 309 -10.73 9.28 -5.98
CA ASP A 309 -9.27 9.25 -5.87
C ASP A 309 -8.77 10.30 -4.86
N LEU A 310 -9.29 11.53 -4.92
CA LEU A 310 -8.97 12.60 -3.98
C LEU A 310 -9.36 12.23 -2.55
N ALA A 311 -10.56 11.68 -2.33
CA ALA A 311 -10.99 11.25 -1.00
C ALA A 311 -10.06 10.19 -0.42
N GLN A 312 -9.66 9.20 -1.23
CA GLN A 312 -8.70 8.19 -0.80
C GLN A 312 -7.31 8.77 -0.52
N GLU A 313 -6.86 9.72 -1.32
CA GLU A 313 -5.60 10.44 -1.12
C GLU A 313 -5.64 11.25 0.18
N LEU A 314 -6.69 12.01 0.44
CA LEU A 314 -6.82 12.81 1.66
C LEU A 314 -6.85 11.91 2.90
N MET A 315 -7.65 10.84 2.88
CA MET A 315 -7.71 9.84 3.96
C MET A 315 -6.34 9.18 4.23
N SER A 316 -5.42 9.22 3.26
CA SER A 316 -4.09 8.65 3.44
C SER A 316 -3.17 9.46 4.38
N TYR A 317 -3.51 10.71 4.72
CA TYR A 317 -2.77 11.56 5.67
C TYR A 317 -3.23 11.24 7.10
N PRO A 318 -2.43 10.53 7.93
CA PRO A 318 -2.84 10.19 9.28
C PRO A 318 -2.87 11.42 10.18
N ASP A 319 -3.80 11.43 11.13
CA ASP A 319 -3.85 12.46 12.15
C ASP A 319 -2.60 12.40 13.01
N GLY A 320 -2.05 13.58 13.29
CA GLY A 320 -0.88 13.71 14.14
C GLY A 320 0.43 13.15 13.56
N TYR A 321 0.47 12.75 12.27
CA TYR A 321 1.66 12.10 11.69
C TYR A 321 2.92 12.99 11.71
N LEU A 322 2.74 14.30 11.69
CA LEU A 322 3.79 15.31 11.79
C LEU A 322 3.83 16.03 13.15
N MET A 323 3.23 15.47 14.21
CA MET A 323 3.24 16.10 15.52
C MET A 323 4.65 16.16 16.09
N ALA A 324 5.02 17.34 16.58
CA ALA A 324 6.42 17.71 16.82
C ALA A 324 7.16 16.83 17.86
N ALA A 325 6.46 16.17 18.78
CA ALA A 325 7.10 15.39 19.84
C ALA A 325 7.75 14.08 19.35
N ASP A 326 7.12 13.40 18.39
CA ASP A 326 7.52 12.04 17.95
C ASP A 326 7.74 11.95 16.44
N VAL A 327 7.89 13.10 15.76
CA VAL A 327 8.11 13.11 14.32
C VAL A 327 9.53 12.65 13.99
N THR A 328 9.64 11.74 13.03
CA THR A 328 10.92 11.19 12.57
C THR A 328 11.29 11.79 11.21
N ASP A 329 12.57 11.70 10.87
CA ASP A 329 13.06 12.11 9.54
C ASP A 329 12.27 11.44 8.40
N THR A 330 11.92 10.18 8.58
CA THR A 330 11.27 9.35 7.58
C THR A 330 9.80 9.75 7.38
N ARG A 331 9.09 10.17 8.45
CA ARG A 331 7.72 10.72 8.35
C ARG A 331 7.69 12.04 7.57
N ILE A 332 8.69 12.89 7.77
CA ILE A 332 8.85 14.14 7.02
C ILE A 332 9.12 13.84 5.55
N VAL A 333 10.09 12.96 5.27
CA VAL A 333 10.42 12.51 3.90
C VAL A 333 9.19 11.94 3.20
N GLU A 334 8.43 11.08 3.87
CA GLU A 334 7.21 10.48 3.31
C GLU A 334 6.15 11.52 3.00
N THR A 335 5.97 12.51 3.88
CA THR A 335 4.99 13.57 3.62
C THR A 335 5.42 14.45 2.44
N ILE A 336 6.71 14.78 2.34
CA ILE A 336 7.25 15.52 1.18
C ILE A 336 7.06 14.72 -0.11
N GLN A 337 7.42 13.43 -0.12
CA GLN A 337 7.23 12.57 -1.28
C GLN A 337 5.76 12.49 -1.71
N ARG A 338 4.83 12.41 -0.76
CA ARG A 338 3.39 12.40 -1.06
C ARG A 338 2.93 13.72 -1.67
N MET A 339 3.34 14.87 -1.12
CA MET A 339 3.04 16.17 -1.71
C MET A 339 3.59 16.29 -3.14
N GLN A 340 4.78 15.75 -3.40
CA GLN A 340 5.35 15.69 -4.75
C GLN A 340 4.55 14.79 -5.69
N GLU A 341 4.05 13.65 -5.23
CA GLU A 341 3.14 12.80 -6.03
C GLU A 341 1.86 13.55 -6.40
N SER A 342 1.28 14.29 -5.46
CA SER A 342 0.09 15.11 -5.69
C SER A 342 0.31 16.23 -6.71
N PHE A 343 1.45 16.95 -6.63
CA PHE A 343 1.74 18.08 -7.53
C PHE A 343 2.35 17.68 -8.87
N PHE A 344 3.35 16.80 -8.84
CA PHE A 344 4.20 16.49 -9.99
C PHE A 344 3.89 15.13 -10.61
N GLY A 345 2.98 14.36 -10.02
CA GLY A 345 2.67 12.99 -10.43
C GLY A 345 3.77 11.97 -10.10
N ARG A 346 4.85 12.39 -9.43
CA ARG A 346 5.97 11.55 -9.01
C ARG A 346 6.68 12.14 -7.79
N ALA A 347 7.18 11.26 -6.92
CA ALA A 347 8.07 11.64 -5.82
C ALA A 347 9.54 11.65 -6.28
N ASN A 348 10.36 12.52 -5.68
CA ASN A 348 11.81 12.34 -5.70
C ASN A 348 12.19 11.20 -4.73
N VAL A 349 12.99 10.26 -5.21
CA VAL A 349 13.40 9.03 -4.49
C VAL A 349 14.91 8.99 -4.24
N GLU A 350 15.61 10.12 -4.35
CA GLU A 350 17.07 10.19 -4.22
C GLU A 350 17.54 10.10 -2.76
N VAL A 351 16.64 10.35 -1.80
CA VAL A 351 16.91 10.08 -0.39
C VAL A 351 17.18 8.58 -0.19
N PRO A 352 18.37 8.20 0.30
CA PRO A 352 18.73 6.79 0.40
C PRO A 352 18.02 6.15 1.60
N LEU A 353 17.30 5.06 1.31
CA LEU A 353 16.52 4.31 2.28
C LEU A 353 17.11 2.92 2.51
N LYS A 354 17.05 2.46 3.77
CA LYS A 354 17.19 1.07 4.15
C LYS A 354 15.82 0.53 4.54
N VAL A 355 15.52 -0.72 4.24
CA VAL A 355 14.35 -1.40 4.79
C VAL A 355 14.73 -2.50 5.77
N VAL A 356 14.10 -2.52 6.93
CA VAL A 356 14.15 -3.63 7.87
C VAL A 356 12.92 -4.51 7.61
N ILE A 357 13.14 -5.78 7.34
CA ILE A 357 12.11 -6.80 7.07
C ILE A 357 12.16 -7.80 8.22
N GLN A 358 11.20 -7.71 9.13
CA GLN A 358 11.11 -8.56 10.30
C GLN A 358 9.99 -9.58 10.11
N CYS A 359 10.37 -10.85 9.96
CA CYS A 359 9.44 -11.97 9.90
C CYS A 359 9.18 -12.50 11.31
N ASP A 360 7.92 -12.67 11.68
CA ASP A 360 7.56 -13.19 12.99
C ASP A 360 7.24 -14.70 12.92
N ALA A 361 7.13 -15.36 14.08
CA ALA A 361 6.75 -16.75 14.19
C ALA A 361 5.38 -17.04 13.50
N PRO A 362 5.15 -18.23 12.94
CA PRO A 362 3.92 -18.50 12.20
C PRO A 362 2.66 -18.47 13.08
N ILE A 363 1.58 -17.90 12.57
CA ILE A 363 0.21 -18.10 13.05
C ILE A 363 -0.36 -19.32 12.31
N ARG A 364 -0.75 -20.37 13.04
CA ARG A 364 -1.42 -21.52 12.43
C ARG A 364 -2.83 -21.14 12.00
N VAL A 365 -3.19 -21.45 10.76
CA VAL A 365 -4.53 -21.16 10.24
C VAL A 365 -5.40 -22.42 10.37
N SER A 366 -6.46 -22.33 11.18
CA SER A 366 -7.44 -23.42 11.31
C SER A 366 -8.35 -23.50 10.07
N PRO A 367 -8.71 -24.71 9.62
CA PRO A 367 -9.67 -24.91 8.53
C PRO A 367 -11.13 -24.61 8.93
N ASP A 368 -11.40 -24.41 10.22
CA ASP A 368 -12.74 -24.14 10.74
C ASP A 368 -13.24 -22.76 10.37
N LYS A 369 -14.57 -22.60 10.36
CA LYS A 369 -15.19 -21.28 10.16
C LYS A 369 -14.88 -20.38 11.36
N PRO A 370 -14.67 -19.06 11.14
CA PRO A 370 -14.53 -18.13 12.25
C PRO A 370 -15.82 -18.09 13.09
N PRO A 371 -15.73 -17.72 14.38
CA PRO A 371 -16.90 -17.51 15.23
C PRO A 371 -17.86 -16.50 14.60
N ARG A 372 -19.17 -16.77 14.64
CA ARG A 372 -20.17 -15.87 14.04
C ARG A 372 -20.19 -14.53 14.79
N GLY A 373 -20.15 -13.43 14.04
CA GLY A 373 -20.28 -12.07 14.58
C GLY A 373 -19.05 -11.53 15.31
N GLN A 374 -17.90 -12.19 15.18
CA GLN A 374 -16.62 -11.72 15.75
C GLN A 374 -15.57 -11.54 14.65
N VAL A 375 -14.60 -10.67 14.90
CA VAL A 375 -13.40 -10.54 14.04
C VAL A 375 -12.67 -11.88 14.02
N ASP A 376 -12.12 -12.26 12.87
CA ASP A 376 -11.40 -13.52 12.75
C ASP A 376 -10.19 -13.54 13.71
N PRO A 377 -10.06 -14.56 14.58
CA PRO A 377 -8.95 -14.63 15.54
C PRO A 377 -7.56 -14.59 14.88
N VAL A 378 -7.42 -15.11 13.66
CA VAL A 378 -6.17 -15.04 12.90
C VAL A 378 -5.87 -13.59 12.50
N MET A 379 -6.88 -12.82 12.09
CA MET A 379 -6.72 -11.41 11.74
C MET A 379 -6.41 -10.56 12.98
N SER A 380 -7.08 -10.79 14.11
CA SER A 380 -6.76 -10.09 15.35
C SER A 380 -5.33 -10.36 15.83
N GLN A 381 -4.86 -11.62 15.73
CA GLN A 381 -3.46 -11.95 16.05
C GLN A 381 -2.48 -11.30 15.08
N LEU A 382 -2.79 -11.30 13.79
CA LEU A 382 -1.96 -10.65 12.76
C LEU A 382 -1.84 -9.15 13.02
N GLU A 383 -2.96 -8.46 13.25
CA GLU A 383 -3.00 -7.02 13.51
C GLU A 383 -2.19 -6.64 14.75
N ASN A 384 -2.38 -7.35 15.86
CA ASN A 384 -1.62 -7.11 17.10
C ASN A 384 -0.12 -7.29 16.90
N ARG A 385 0.30 -8.35 16.20
CA ARG A 385 1.73 -8.65 15.97
C ARG A 385 2.37 -7.66 15.00
N LEU A 386 1.69 -7.31 13.92
CA LEU A 386 2.17 -6.27 13.00
C LEU A 386 2.27 -4.92 13.72
N THR A 387 1.25 -4.53 14.48
CA THR A 387 1.25 -3.26 15.23
C THR A 387 2.42 -3.20 16.21
N SER A 388 2.64 -4.26 16.98
CA SER A 388 3.75 -4.33 17.93
C SER A 388 5.12 -4.27 17.25
N MET A 389 5.33 -5.02 16.16
CA MET A 389 6.59 -5.00 15.42
C MET A 389 6.84 -3.65 14.75
N ILE A 390 5.81 -3.06 14.12
CA ILE A 390 5.93 -1.73 13.49
C ILE A 390 6.30 -0.70 14.55
N ALA A 391 5.60 -0.67 15.69
CA ALA A 391 5.92 0.26 16.78
C ALA A 391 7.36 0.13 17.29
N SER A 392 7.85 -1.11 17.43
CA SER A 392 9.26 -1.37 17.80
C SER A 392 10.23 -0.83 16.75
N LEU A 393 9.99 -1.15 15.47
CA LEU A 393 10.82 -0.70 14.36
C LEU A 393 10.75 0.83 14.13
N SER A 394 9.63 1.46 14.45
CA SER A 394 9.46 2.91 14.39
C SER A 394 10.45 3.63 15.30
N ALA A 395 10.81 3.04 16.44
CA ALA A 395 11.78 3.61 17.38
C ALA A 395 13.23 3.61 16.87
N GLU A 396 13.52 2.87 15.78
CA GLU A 396 14.85 2.89 15.13
C GLU A 396 15.03 4.07 14.17
N ALA A 397 13.96 4.81 13.84
CA ALA A 397 14.06 6.01 13.01
C ALA A 397 14.64 7.18 13.81
N ARG A 398 15.43 8.04 13.14
CA ARG A 398 15.98 9.22 13.80
C ARG A 398 14.86 10.22 14.08
N ASP A 399 14.88 10.76 15.29
CA ASP A 399 13.99 11.85 15.66
C ASP A 399 14.33 13.10 14.83
N ALA A 400 13.31 13.92 14.57
CA ALA A 400 13.46 15.10 13.72
C ALA A 400 14.32 16.19 14.36
N ILE A 401 14.43 16.24 15.70
CA ILE A 401 15.26 17.23 16.41
C ILE A 401 16.73 16.92 16.19
N SER A 402 17.17 15.69 16.44
CA SER A 402 18.55 15.24 16.22
C SER A 402 18.94 15.27 14.74
N SER A 403 17.96 15.15 13.85
CA SER A 403 18.13 15.29 12.40
C SER A 403 18.16 16.74 11.91
N GLY A 404 17.97 17.73 12.81
CA GLY A 404 17.96 19.16 12.48
C GLY A 404 16.80 19.56 11.56
N LEU A 405 15.64 18.92 11.69
CA LEU A 405 14.46 19.16 10.87
C LEU A 405 13.38 20.01 11.58
N VAL A 406 13.49 20.17 12.91
CA VAL A 406 12.58 20.97 13.76
C VAL A 406 13.16 22.31 14.11
#